data_AF-A0A7J2SRC9-F1
#
_entry.id   AF-A0A7J2SRC9-F1
#
_cell.length_a   1.000
_cell.length_b   1.000
_cell.length_c   1.000
_cell.angle_alpha   90.00
_cell.angle_beta   90.00
_cell.angle_gamma   90.00
#
_symmetry.space_group_name_H-M   'P 1'
#
loop_
_entity.id
_entity.type
_entity.pdbx_description
1 polymer ?
#
loop_
_entity_poly.entity_id
_entity_poly.type
_entity_poly.pdbx_seq_one_letter_code
_entity_poly.pdbx_strand_id
1 'polypeptide(L)'
;MITEGSGGVPQIKESEPDFLAMLGNRMTSSKLPEKILLNSLDFFLDQYPHSDVIRTVHAMKIANLRNSSALFIVLTKGVYGELFERRMEGIADCVLELEILKKGSTFDRYLSVKKMKNYARKIGMARYTIDKDGFVLEMIERIL
;
A
#
# COMPACT_ATOMS: atom_id res chain seq x y z
N MET A 1 56.39 18.51 26.51
CA MET A 1 55.42 19.32 25.75
C MET A 1 55.28 18.69 24.37
N ILE A 2 54.24 17.90 24.17
CA ILE A 2 53.38 17.70 22.98
C ILE A 2 52.39 16.61 23.41
N THR A 3 51.14 17.01 23.39
CA THR A 3 49.92 16.41 23.94
C THR A 3 49.23 15.52 22.90
N GLU A 4 48.81 14.34 23.36
CA GLU A 4 47.61 13.57 22.97
C GLU A 4 47.23 13.48 21.48
N GLY A 5 47.60 12.37 20.84
CA GLY A 5 46.92 11.92 19.61
C GLY A 5 45.57 11.29 19.96
N SER A 6 44.50 11.76 19.32
CA SER A 6 43.14 11.28 19.54
C SER A 6 42.97 9.82 19.11
N GLY A 7 43.03 8.91 20.08
CA GLY A 7 42.70 7.48 19.93
C GLY A 7 41.21 7.19 19.80
N GLY A 8 40.45 8.07 19.13
CA GLY A 8 39.02 7.87 18.91
C GLY A 8 38.81 6.84 17.80
N VAL A 9 38.55 5.59 18.16
CA VAL A 9 37.96 4.62 17.22
C VAL A 9 36.68 5.26 16.67
N PRO A 10 36.47 5.32 15.33
CA PRO A 10 35.25 5.88 14.79
C PRO A 10 34.07 5.09 15.35
N GLN A 11 33.19 5.79 16.09
CA GLN A 11 31.93 5.20 16.48
C GLN A 11 31.15 4.94 15.18
N ILE A 12 31.07 3.67 14.80
CA ILE A 12 30.09 3.23 13.81
C ILE A 12 28.74 3.49 14.47
N LYS A 13 28.12 4.62 14.13
CA LYS A 13 26.72 4.86 14.45
C LYS A 13 25.98 3.69 13.79
N GLU A 14 25.32 2.84 14.57
CA GLU A 14 24.39 1.87 14.01
C GLU A 14 23.38 2.67 13.19
N SER A 15 23.49 2.59 11.87
CA SER A 15 22.59 3.31 10.98
C SER A 15 21.21 2.72 11.13
N GLU A 16 20.19 3.55 11.28
CA GLU A 16 18.81 3.09 11.24
C GLU A 16 18.59 2.24 9.98
N PRO A 17 17.85 1.12 10.08
CA PRO A 17 17.63 0.24 8.95
C PRO A 17 16.87 0.96 7.84
N ASP A 18 17.35 0.84 6.60
CA ASP A 18 16.62 1.33 5.43
C ASP A 18 15.54 0.30 5.03
N PHE A 19 14.36 0.45 5.62
CA PHE A 19 13.20 -0.40 5.35
C PHE A 19 12.76 -0.38 3.90
N LEU A 20 12.89 0.74 3.20
CA LEU A 20 12.51 0.85 1.78
C LEU A 20 13.48 0.05 0.91
N ALA A 21 14.78 0.14 1.18
CA ALA A 21 15.79 -0.70 0.52
C ALA A 21 15.60 -2.19 0.85
N MET A 22 15.30 -2.53 2.11
CA MET A 22 14.99 -3.91 2.50
C MET A 22 13.78 -4.47 1.72
N LEU A 23 12.71 -3.68 1.59
CA LEU A 23 11.53 -4.06 0.80
C LEU A 23 11.89 -4.25 -0.68
N GLY A 24 12.60 -3.29 -1.28
CA GLY A 24 13.06 -3.37 -2.67
C GLY A 24 13.94 -4.61 -2.92
N ASN A 25 14.88 -4.87 -2.03
CA ASN A 25 15.76 -6.04 -2.12
C ASN A 25 14.99 -7.36 -2.07
N ARG A 26 13.97 -7.45 -1.20
CA ARG A 26 13.13 -8.64 -1.11
C ARG A 26 12.43 -8.95 -2.44
N MET A 27 12.05 -7.93 -3.20
CA MET A 27 11.40 -8.09 -4.51
C MET A 27 12.33 -8.56 -5.63
N THR A 28 13.65 -8.57 -5.41
CA THR A 28 14.63 -9.08 -6.40
C THR A 28 14.83 -10.59 -6.33
N SER A 29 14.24 -11.24 -5.31
CA SER A 29 14.32 -12.69 -5.12
C SER A 29 13.83 -13.45 -6.36
N SER A 30 14.53 -14.53 -6.72
CA SER A 30 14.22 -15.36 -7.89
C SER A 30 12.85 -16.05 -7.82
N LYS A 31 12.33 -16.25 -6.61
CA LYS A 31 11.00 -16.80 -6.36
C LYS A 31 10.28 -15.95 -5.33
N LEU A 32 9.26 -15.22 -5.76
CA LEU A 32 8.37 -14.50 -4.87
C LEU A 32 7.19 -15.39 -4.41
N PRO A 33 6.59 -15.08 -3.24
CA PRO A 33 5.34 -15.70 -2.84
C PRO A 33 4.22 -15.43 -3.85
N GLU A 34 3.26 -16.35 -3.95
CA GLU A 34 2.08 -16.18 -4.81
C GLU A 34 1.23 -14.96 -4.44
N LYS A 35 1.26 -14.55 -3.16
CA LYS A 35 0.51 -13.43 -2.61
C LYS A 35 1.44 -12.57 -1.75
N ILE A 36 1.45 -11.29 -2.02
CA ILE A 36 2.24 -10.28 -1.31
C ILE A 36 1.27 -9.24 -0.77
N LEU A 37 1.30 -9.00 0.54
CA LEU A 37 0.48 -7.98 1.21
C LEU A 37 1.40 -6.95 1.86
N LEU A 38 1.28 -5.70 1.43
CA LEU A 38 1.89 -4.54 2.07
C LEU A 38 0.81 -3.79 2.86
N ASN A 39 0.80 -3.96 4.18
CA ASN A 39 -0.15 -3.33 5.08
C ASN A 39 0.58 -2.63 6.24
N SER A 40 0.80 -1.31 6.22
CA SER A 40 0.35 -0.32 5.22
C SER A 40 1.49 0.43 4.52
N LEU A 41 1.19 1.03 3.38
CA LEU A 41 2.10 1.93 2.66
C LEU A 41 2.36 3.22 3.46
N ASP A 42 1.46 3.56 4.38
CA ASP A 42 1.51 4.75 5.24
C ASP A 42 2.86 4.82 5.97
N PHE A 43 3.33 3.71 6.54
CA PHE A 43 4.64 3.62 7.21
C PHE A 43 5.79 4.14 6.35
N PHE A 44 5.81 3.80 5.07
CA PHE A 44 6.88 4.23 4.17
C PHE A 44 6.70 5.69 3.76
N LEU A 45 5.47 6.18 3.66
CA LEU A 45 5.21 7.57 3.29
C LEU A 45 5.52 8.53 4.44
N ASP A 46 5.45 8.06 5.68
CA ASP A 46 5.82 8.85 6.86
C ASP A 46 7.34 9.00 7.03
N GLN A 47 8.13 8.09 6.46
CA GLN A 47 9.59 8.03 6.65
C GLN A 47 10.41 8.36 5.40
N TYR A 48 9.84 8.20 4.21
CA TYR A 48 10.57 8.34 2.95
C TYR A 48 9.92 9.35 2.01
N PRO A 49 10.69 10.00 1.12
CA PRO A 49 10.13 10.85 0.09
C PRO A 49 9.12 10.09 -0.77
N HIS A 50 7.96 10.72 -1.04
CA HIS A 50 6.88 10.13 -1.83
C HIS A 50 7.37 9.58 -3.19
N SER A 51 8.34 10.24 -3.82
CA SER A 51 8.94 9.80 -5.09
C SER A 51 9.63 8.45 -5.00
N ASP A 52 10.30 8.17 -3.89
CA ASP A 52 11.06 6.94 -3.68
C ASP A 52 10.13 5.79 -3.33
N VAL A 53 9.07 6.07 -2.56
CA VAL A 53 7.98 5.12 -2.32
C VAL A 53 7.30 4.73 -3.63
N ILE A 54 6.95 5.71 -4.48
CA ILE A 54 6.35 5.44 -5.80
C ILE A 54 7.25 4.57 -6.67
N ARG A 55 8.55 4.87 -6.74
CA ARG A 55 9.52 4.08 -7.51
C ARG A 55 9.59 2.64 -6.99
N THR A 56 9.58 2.46 -5.67
CA THR A 56 9.61 1.14 -5.03
C THR A 56 8.33 0.36 -5.34
N VAL A 57 7.15 0.98 -5.22
CA VAL A 57 5.88 0.36 -5.60
C VAL A 57 5.88 -0.05 -7.08
N HIS A 58 6.42 0.78 -7.97
CA HIS A 58 6.54 0.44 -9.37
C HIS A 58 7.47 -0.76 -9.60
N ALA A 59 8.60 -0.82 -8.91
CA ALA A 59 9.50 -1.98 -8.93
C ALA A 59 8.80 -3.24 -8.40
N MET A 60 8.03 -3.12 -7.32
CA MET A 60 7.22 -4.21 -6.76
C MET A 60 6.22 -4.73 -7.79
N LYS A 61 5.52 -3.85 -8.52
CA LYS A 61 4.59 -4.23 -9.59
C LYS A 61 5.29 -5.01 -10.70
N ILE A 62 6.45 -4.55 -11.16
CA ILE A 62 7.23 -5.25 -12.20
C ILE A 62 7.65 -6.63 -11.72
N ALA A 63 8.16 -6.73 -10.50
CA ALA A 63 8.56 -8.01 -9.91
C ALA A 63 7.37 -8.96 -9.75
N ASN A 64 6.21 -8.46 -9.33
CA ASN A 64 4.96 -9.21 -9.24
C ASN A 64 4.51 -9.75 -10.61
N LEU A 65 4.57 -8.93 -11.65
CA LEU A 65 4.23 -9.33 -13.02
C LEU A 65 5.15 -10.44 -13.55
N ARG A 66 6.46 -10.35 -13.27
CA ARG A 66 7.44 -11.37 -13.67
C ARG A 66 7.20 -12.72 -12.98
N ASN A 67 6.74 -12.68 -11.73
CA ASN A 67 6.51 -13.88 -10.90
C ASN A 67 5.07 -14.41 -10.99
N SER A 68 4.18 -13.77 -11.75
CA SER A 68 2.76 -14.12 -11.82
C SER A 68 2.06 -14.17 -10.45
N SER A 69 2.49 -13.33 -9.50
CA SER A 69 1.93 -13.25 -8.15
C SER A 69 0.81 -12.20 -8.05
N ALA A 70 0.15 -12.14 -6.90
CA ALA A 70 -0.79 -11.08 -6.52
C ALA A 70 -0.18 -10.13 -5.49
N LEU A 71 -0.22 -8.83 -5.78
CA LEU A 71 0.27 -7.77 -4.88
C LEU A 71 -0.90 -6.92 -4.37
N PHE A 72 -1.08 -6.91 -3.06
CA PHE A 72 -2.03 -6.06 -2.34
C PHE A 72 -1.26 -4.99 -1.58
N ILE A 73 -1.65 -3.73 -1.77
CA ILE A 73 -1.10 -2.59 -1.04
C ILE A 73 -2.26 -1.86 -0.39
N VAL A 74 -2.14 -1.63 0.92
CA VAL A 74 -3.11 -0.87 1.72
C VAL A 74 -2.57 0.53 1.94
N LEU A 75 -3.38 1.55 1.66
CA LEU A 75 -3.06 2.96 1.81
C LEU A 75 -4.27 3.68 2.42
N THR A 76 -4.02 4.59 3.35
CA THR A 76 -5.08 5.43 3.92
C THR A 76 -5.44 6.57 2.96
N LYS A 77 -6.67 6.54 2.43
CA LYS A 77 -7.21 7.57 1.52
C LYS A 77 -7.32 8.93 2.21
N GLY A 78 -6.90 9.98 1.53
CA GLY A 78 -6.98 11.38 1.96
C GLY A 78 -5.75 11.91 2.72
N VAL A 79 -4.77 11.08 3.07
CA VAL A 79 -3.65 11.50 3.94
C VAL A 79 -2.50 12.13 3.16
N TYR A 80 -2.15 11.58 1.99
CA TYR A 80 -0.89 11.92 1.29
C TYR A 80 -1.08 12.85 0.08
N GLY A 81 -2.28 13.43 -0.05
CA GLY A 81 -2.63 14.38 -1.09
C GLY A 81 -3.08 13.73 -2.41
N GLU A 82 -4.01 14.41 -3.07
CA GLU A 82 -4.70 13.89 -4.26
C GLU A 82 -3.75 13.53 -5.42
N LEU A 83 -2.69 14.31 -5.61
CA LEU A 83 -1.71 14.04 -6.69
C LEU A 83 -0.98 12.72 -6.47
N PHE A 84 -0.63 12.40 -5.23
CA PHE A 84 0.03 11.13 -4.90
C PHE A 84 -0.92 9.95 -5.12
N GLU A 85 -2.13 10.05 -4.60
CA GLU A 85 -3.16 9.00 -4.74
C GLU A 85 -3.49 8.72 -6.21
N ARG A 86 -3.65 9.77 -7.03
CA ARG A 86 -3.85 9.63 -8.48
C ARG A 86 -2.67 8.91 -9.17
N ARG A 87 -1.43 9.14 -8.74
CA ARG A 87 -0.26 8.41 -9.27
C ARG A 87 -0.31 6.93 -8.87
N MET A 88 -0.67 6.63 -7.62
CA MET A 88 -0.85 5.26 -7.14
C MET A 88 -1.97 4.54 -7.89
N GLU A 89 -3.11 5.19 -8.12
CA GLU A 89 -4.20 4.70 -8.96
C GLU A 89 -3.75 4.41 -10.40
N GLY A 90 -2.86 5.24 -10.95
CA GLY A 90 -2.24 5.03 -12.25
C GLY A 90 -1.43 3.73 -12.30
N ILE A 91 -0.67 3.44 -11.25
CA ILE A 91 0.16 2.24 -11.13
C ILE A 91 -0.70 0.99 -10.87
N ALA A 92 -1.77 1.08 -10.08
CA ALA A 92 -2.57 -0.08 -9.69
C ALA A 92 -3.33 -0.71 -10.87
N ASP A 93 -3.42 -2.04 -10.93
CA ASP A 93 -4.31 -2.73 -11.88
C ASP A 93 -5.75 -2.84 -11.33
N CYS A 94 -5.94 -2.78 -10.01
CA CYS A 94 -7.22 -2.74 -9.32
C CYS A 94 -7.17 -1.71 -8.18
N VAL A 95 -8.23 -0.92 -8.00
CA VAL A 95 -8.38 0.01 -6.88
C VAL A 95 -9.71 -0.28 -6.20
N LEU A 96 -9.63 -0.65 -4.93
CA LEU A 96 -10.76 -0.87 -4.04
C LEU A 96 -10.73 0.24 -2.98
N GLU A 97 -11.85 0.90 -2.75
CA GLU A 97 -11.97 1.90 -1.69
C GLU A 97 -12.96 1.40 -0.63
N LEU A 98 -12.58 1.53 0.64
CA LEU A 98 -13.44 1.28 1.78
C LEU A 98 -13.88 2.64 2.33
N GLU A 99 -15.16 2.93 2.23
CA GLU A 99 -15.75 4.20 2.64
C GLU A 99 -16.65 4.02 3.85
N ILE A 100 -16.56 4.94 4.80
CA ILE A 100 -17.42 5.00 5.97
C ILE A 100 -18.20 6.31 5.92
N LEU A 101 -19.52 6.22 5.80
CA LEU A 101 -20.44 7.35 5.78
C LEU A 101 -21.23 7.42 7.07
N LYS A 102 -21.08 8.51 7.82
CA LYS A 102 -21.86 8.74 9.04
C LYS A 102 -23.25 9.27 8.67
N LYS A 103 -24.30 8.54 9.07
CA LYS A 103 -25.72 8.96 8.95
C LYS A 103 -26.33 9.04 10.34
N GLY A 104 -26.43 10.27 10.87
CA GLY A 104 -26.91 10.51 12.23
C GLY A 104 -26.01 9.82 13.26
N SER A 105 -26.58 8.86 13.98
CA SER A 105 -25.89 8.01 14.97
C SER A 105 -25.30 6.71 14.39
N THR A 106 -25.53 6.43 13.11
CA THR A 106 -25.11 5.17 12.45
C THR A 106 -23.98 5.40 11.46
N PHE A 107 -23.23 4.33 11.17
CA PHE A 107 -22.20 4.31 10.14
C PHE A 107 -22.60 3.29 9.06
N ASP A 108 -22.75 3.78 7.83
CA ASP A 108 -22.81 2.92 6.65
C ASP A 108 -21.39 2.68 6.15
N ARG A 109 -21.08 1.45 5.75
CA ARG A 109 -19.78 1.11 5.16
C ARG A 109 -19.95 0.56 3.76
N TYR A 110 -19.15 1.04 2.83
CA TYR A 110 -19.21 0.67 1.43
C TYR A 110 -17.84 0.24 0.92
N LEU A 111 -17.80 -0.87 0.20
CA LEU A 111 -16.67 -1.24 -0.66
C LEU A 111 -17.04 -0.81 -2.06
N SER A 112 -16.29 0.15 -2.61
CA SER A 112 -16.41 0.54 -4.01
C SER A 112 -15.21 0.00 -4.77
N VAL A 113 -15.48 -0.53 -5.96
CA VAL A 113 -14.42 -0.78 -6.92
C VAL A 113 -14.29 0.52 -7.72
N LYS A 114 -13.10 1.11 -7.77
CA LYS A 114 -12.85 2.37 -8.50
C LYS A 114 -12.19 2.12 -9.84
N LYS A 115 -11.30 1.14 -9.89
CA LYS A 115 -10.56 0.74 -11.09
C LYS A 115 -10.46 -0.77 -11.12
N MET A 116 -10.65 -1.35 -12.30
CA MET A 116 -10.31 -2.74 -12.57
C MET A 116 -9.84 -2.84 -14.03
N LYS A 117 -8.55 -3.14 -14.20
CA LYS A 117 -7.94 -3.26 -15.53
C LYS A 117 -8.62 -4.38 -16.32
N ASN A 118 -8.85 -4.13 -17.62
CA ASN A 118 -9.50 -5.05 -18.54
C ASN A 118 -10.96 -5.40 -18.19
N TYR A 119 -11.65 -4.59 -17.37
CA TYR A 119 -13.07 -4.77 -17.04
C TYR A 119 -13.91 -3.60 -17.56
N ALA A 120 -14.78 -3.87 -18.53
CA ALA A 120 -15.55 -2.85 -19.26
C ALA A 120 -16.96 -2.58 -18.70
N ARG A 121 -17.40 -3.29 -17.66
CA ARG A 121 -18.76 -3.12 -17.08
C ARG A 121 -18.78 -2.03 -16.02
N LYS A 122 -19.97 -1.47 -15.77
CA LYS A 122 -20.19 -0.54 -14.65
C LYS A 122 -19.67 -1.16 -13.35
N ILE A 123 -18.64 -0.54 -12.83
CA ILE A 123 -17.99 -0.91 -11.60
C ILE A 123 -18.97 -0.70 -10.43
N GLY A 124 -19.02 -1.66 -9.50
CA GLY A 124 -20.05 -1.75 -8.46
C GLY A 124 -19.60 -1.20 -7.11
N MET A 125 -20.59 -0.89 -6.28
CA MET A 125 -20.44 -0.61 -4.85
C MET A 125 -21.24 -1.67 -4.09
N ALA A 126 -20.66 -2.22 -3.04
CA ALA A 126 -21.30 -3.17 -2.14
C ALA A 126 -21.29 -2.61 -0.72
N ARG A 127 -22.36 -2.83 0.04
CA ARG A 127 -22.35 -2.55 1.47
C ARG A 127 -21.57 -3.66 2.17
N TYR A 128 -20.87 -3.33 3.25
CA TYR A 128 -20.23 -4.34 4.07
C TYR A 128 -20.46 -4.08 5.56
N THR A 129 -20.41 -5.16 6.33
CA THR A 129 -20.35 -5.09 7.79
C THR A 129 -19.10 -5.83 8.27
N ILE A 130 -18.71 -5.52 9.51
CA ILE A 130 -17.69 -6.27 10.22
C ILE A 130 -18.37 -6.78 11.48
N ASP A 131 -18.57 -8.09 11.55
CA ASP A 131 -19.19 -8.76 12.70
C ASP A 131 -18.25 -9.86 13.23
N LYS A 132 -18.81 -10.77 14.04
CA LYS A 132 -18.07 -11.90 14.64
C LYS A 132 -17.46 -12.85 13.61
N ASP A 133 -18.03 -12.91 12.40
CA ASP A 133 -17.60 -13.79 11.31
C ASP A 133 -16.61 -13.06 10.37
N GLY A 134 -16.33 -11.79 10.64
CA GLY A 134 -15.32 -10.98 9.96
C GLY A 134 -15.93 -10.00 8.95
N PHE A 135 -15.27 -9.84 7.80
CA PHE A 135 -15.70 -8.92 6.75
C PHE A 135 -16.79 -9.57 5.88
N VAL A 136 -18.01 -9.07 5.99
CA VAL A 136 -19.18 -9.62 5.29
C VAL A 136 -19.67 -8.61 4.25
N LEU A 137 -19.71 -9.04 2.98
CA LEU A 137 -20.29 -8.26 1.88
C LEU A 137 -21.80 -8.51 1.81
N GLU A 138 -22.57 -7.43 1.93
CA GLU A 138 -23.99 -7.43 1.65
C GLU A 138 -24.18 -7.13 0.16
N MET A 139 -24.55 -8.15 -0.62
CA MET A 139 -24.88 -7.95 -2.03
C MET A 139 -26.17 -7.14 -2.13
N ILE A 140 -26.07 -5.93 -2.67
CA ILE A 140 -27.26 -5.17 -3.08
C ILE A 140 -27.63 -5.70 -4.48
N GLU A 141 -28.73 -6.44 -4.58
CA GLU A 141 -29.34 -6.75 -5.88
C GLU A 141 -29.59 -5.44 -6.62
N ARG A 142 -29.03 -5.28 -7.82
CA ARG A 142 -29.36 -4.14 -8.68
C ARG A 142 -30.83 -4.25 -9.05
N ILE A 143 -31.62 -3.21 -8.76
CA ILE A 143 -32.84 -2.93 -9.51
C ILE A 143 -32.36 -2.56 -10.93
N LEU A 144 -32.71 -3.42 -11.90
CA LEU A 144 -32.45 -3.22 -13.34
C LEU A 144 -33.37 -2.14 -13.91
#